data_AF-A0AAV1EBE0-F1
#
_entry.id   AF-A0AAV1EBE0-F1
#
_cell.length_a   1.000
_cell.length_b   1.000
_cell.length_c   1.000
_cell.angle_alpha   90.00
_cell.angle_beta   90.00
_cell.angle_gamma   90.00
#
_symmetry.space_group_name_H-M   'P 1'
#
loop_
_entity.id
_entity.type
_entity.pdbx_description
1 polymer ?
#
loop_
_entity_poly.entity_id
_entity_poly.type
_entity_poly.pdbx_seq_one_letter_code
_entity_poly.pdbx_strand_id
1 'polypeptide(L)'
;MKQEDVTYLPEIKNDQVAQQDFKNSNYLSILFSEDRDFLISPTGNPVKISELQGKVVGVYFSANWYPPCQKFNQLLVNAYEHFKLTNHHNRNPGFEVVFVSSDEDLDAFNNFRAGMPWLAIPFSDLNTKKTLNRMFDVEGIPCLVILQPDSSYKGRDGHGNGNGEGVIHEGVDILHRYGIQAIPFTKDRLLELQEIEREKHENQTLTNLLTTQNRDFLLSQSAPQPVPVASLKGKTVGLYFSAQWCLPGVKFTTKLIPVYQNIKQVIAEKGNQDEDFEIVFVSTDRDQSSFDSFFQTMPWLALPFDDMSVKSLTKHFNIQWIPSLIILGPDGKTVTTEGRNLINLYRDNAYPFTEVRTTFLEHQMDEAAKCLPKWQSHARHRHELMLVSEGSGGGAYICCDCDEQGLGWAYQCIECGYEVHPKCIKPVTAADRTV
;
A
#
# COMPACT_ATOMS: atom_id res chain seq x y z
N MET A 1 72.67 -25.25 32.41
CA MET A 1 71.50 -26.10 32.72
C MET A 1 70.44 -25.22 33.34
N LYS A 2 69.37 -25.01 32.56
CA LYS A 2 68.01 -24.48 32.84
C LYS A 2 67.77 -23.53 34.01
N GLN A 3 67.47 -22.27 33.64
CA GLN A 3 66.49 -21.38 34.27
C GLN A 3 65.12 -22.05 34.27
N GLU A 4 64.39 -21.97 35.38
CA GLU A 4 62.94 -22.19 35.44
C GLU A 4 62.23 -20.85 35.59
N ASP A 5 61.36 -20.59 34.61
CA ASP A 5 60.40 -19.49 34.53
C ASP A 5 59.31 -19.64 35.60
N VAL A 6 59.07 -18.57 36.36
CA VAL A 6 57.80 -18.38 37.08
C VAL A 6 56.97 -17.41 36.25
N THR A 7 56.04 -17.96 35.49
CA THR A 7 55.01 -17.25 34.74
C THR A 7 53.96 -16.66 35.69
N TYR A 8 53.87 -15.34 35.71
CA TYR A 8 52.72 -14.62 36.27
C TYR A 8 51.52 -14.82 35.33
N LEU A 9 50.44 -15.40 35.84
CA LEU A 9 49.17 -15.57 35.14
C LEU A 9 48.51 -14.19 34.88
N PRO A 10 47.92 -13.93 33.70
CA PRO A 10 47.03 -12.79 33.53
C PRO A 10 45.69 -13.08 34.20
N GLU A 11 45.22 -12.10 34.98
CA GLU A 11 43.90 -12.06 35.61
C GLU A 11 42.77 -12.22 34.58
N ILE A 12 41.86 -13.15 34.86
CA ILE A 12 40.58 -13.31 34.17
C ILE A 12 39.72 -12.09 34.51
N LYS A 13 39.67 -11.08 33.61
CA LYS A 13 38.71 -9.98 33.70
C LYS A 13 37.41 -10.34 32.96
N ASN A 14 36.45 -10.82 33.75
CA ASN A 14 35.00 -10.60 33.72
C ASN A 14 34.23 -10.61 32.39
N ASP A 15 33.69 -11.79 32.03
CA ASP A 15 32.57 -11.97 31.08
C ASP A 15 31.32 -11.16 31.45
N GLN A 16 31.11 -10.86 32.75
CA GLN A 16 29.98 -10.08 33.24
C GLN A 16 30.04 -8.59 32.85
N VAL A 17 31.24 -8.00 32.78
CA VAL A 17 31.40 -6.59 32.36
C VAL A 17 31.15 -6.46 30.86
N ALA A 18 31.63 -7.43 30.05
CA ALA A 18 31.38 -7.48 28.61
C ALA A 18 29.88 -7.70 28.28
N GLN A 19 29.15 -8.50 29.05
CA GLN A 19 27.69 -8.65 28.90
C GLN A 19 26.92 -7.38 29.29
N GLN A 20 27.35 -6.67 30.33
CA GLN A 20 26.74 -5.41 30.77
C GLN A 20 26.96 -4.29 29.74
N ASP A 21 28.17 -4.19 29.18
CA ASP A 21 28.51 -3.24 28.12
C ASP A 21 27.76 -3.55 26.81
N PHE A 22 27.61 -4.83 26.46
CA PHE A 22 26.81 -5.27 25.29
C PHE A 22 25.32 -4.94 25.44
N LYS A 23 24.74 -5.02 26.65
CA LYS A 23 23.34 -4.64 26.91
C LYS A 23 23.10 -3.13 26.80
N ASN A 24 24.11 -2.30 27.03
CA ASN A 24 23.94 -0.84 27.14
C ASN A 24 24.17 -0.05 25.84
N SER A 25 24.80 -0.63 24.82
CA SER A 25 25.17 0.09 23.58
C SER A 25 24.71 -0.56 22.28
N ASN A 26 23.84 -1.57 22.35
CA ASN A 26 23.48 -2.41 21.20
C ASN A 26 22.01 -2.24 20.82
N TYR A 27 21.69 -2.07 19.53
CA TYR A 27 20.32 -2.07 19.00
C TYR A 27 19.53 -3.34 19.35
N LEU A 28 20.21 -4.45 19.63
CA LEU A 28 19.61 -5.71 20.06
C LEU A 28 19.22 -5.74 21.55
N SER A 29 19.64 -4.75 22.34
CA SER A 29 19.33 -4.63 23.78
C SER A 29 17.83 -4.74 24.06
N ILE A 30 16.99 -4.23 23.15
CA ILE A 30 15.52 -4.26 23.25
C ILE A 30 14.96 -5.68 23.21
N LEU A 31 15.72 -6.64 22.69
CA LEU A 31 15.38 -8.05 22.68
C LEU A 31 15.84 -8.76 23.94
N PHE A 32 16.60 -8.14 24.85
CA PHE A 32 16.95 -8.77 26.13
C PHE A 32 15.84 -8.55 27.17
N SER A 33 15.75 -9.46 28.13
CA SER A 33 15.11 -9.18 29.42
C SER A 33 16.11 -9.41 30.56
N GLU A 34 15.72 -9.11 31.80
CA GLU A 34 16.60 -9.27 32.97
C GLU A 34 17.14 -10.71 33.06
N ASP A 35 16.28 -11.70 32.78
CA ASP A 35 16.57 -13.13 32.95
C ASP A 35 16.74 -13.89 31.61
N ARG A 36 16.77 -13.20 30.46
CA ARG A 36 16.79 -13.85 29.14
C ARG A 36 17.71 -13.18 28.13
N ASP A 37 18.59 -13.98 27.54
CA ASP A 37 19.52 -13.60 26.47
C ASP A 37 19.35 -14.43 25.18
N PHE A 38 18.26 -15.20 25.07
CA PHE A 38 18.01 -16.12 23.95
C PHE A 38 16.65 -15.91 23.29
N LEU A 39 16.58 -16.20 21.99
CA LEU A 39 15.37 -16.38 21.18
C LEU A 39 15.12 -17.87 20.94
N ILE A 40 13.92 -18.24 20.49
CA ILE A 40 13.61 -19.62 20.09
C ILE A 40 13.67 -19.78 18.58
N SER A 41 14.36 -20.82 18.11
CA SER A 41 14.42 -21.20 16.70
C SER A 41 13.10 -21.80 16.19
N PRO A 42 12.93 -22.01 14.88
CA PRO A 42 11.80 -22.77 14.33
C PRO A 42 11.66 -24.16 14.97
N THR A 43 12.78 -24.83 15.25
CA THR A 43 12.80 -26.15 15.93
C THR A 43 12.57 -26.07 17.44
N GLY A 44 12.44 -24.87 18.02
CA GLY A 44 12.24 -24.65 19.46
C GLY A 44 13.52 -24.60 20.29
N ASN A 45 14.70 -24.60 19.65
CA ASN A 45 15.97 -24.52 20.36
C ASN A 45 16.32 -23.07 20.73
N PRO A 46 16.94 -22.82 21.89
CA PRO A 46 17.41 -21.49 22.25
C PRO A 46 18.58 -21.05 21.34
N VAL A 47 18.55 -19.80 20.90
CA VAL A 47 19.58 -19.12 20.08
C VAL A 47 19.97 -17.83 20.76
N LYS A 48 21.28 -17.57 20.98
CA LYS A 48 21.70 -16.38 21.71
C LYS A 48 21.42 -15.11 20.89
N ILE A 49 20.93 -14.06 21.53
CA ILE A 49 20.65 -12.78 20.86
C ILE A 49 21.92 -12.17 20.27
N SER A 50 23.09 -12.39 20.89
CA SER A 50 24.39 -11.94 20.37
C SER A 50 24.73 -12.50 18.98
N GLU A 51 24.12 -13.62 18.56
CA GLU A 51 24.29 -14.19 17.21
C GLU A 51 23.61 -13.36 16.11
N LEU A 52 22.80 -12.37 16.48
CA LEU A 52 22.17 -11.42 15.55
C LEU A 52 23.06 -10.19 15.31
N GLN A 53 24.19 -10.05 16.00
CA GLN A 53 25.06 -8.88 15.89
C GLN A 53 25.47 -8.61 14.44
N GLY A 54 25.32 -7.35 14.00
CA GLY A 54 25.70 -6.92 12.65
C GLY A 54 24.69 -7.29 11.57
N LYS A 55 23.60 -8.00 11.91
CA LYS A 55 22.50 -8.27 10.98
C LYS A 55 21.46 -7.16 11.05
N VAL A 56 20.81 -6.88 9.93
CA VAL A 56 19.51 -6.21 9.96
C VAL A 56 18.51 -7.16 10.60
N VAL A 57 17.71 -6.66 11.55
CA VAL A 57 16.73 -7.47 12.28
C VAL A 57 15.32 -6.94 12.03
N GLY A 58 14.45 -7.78 11.48
CA GLY A 58 13.02 -7.49 11.36
C GLY A 58 12.25 -7.99 12.57
N VAL A 59 11.70 -7.10 13.39
CA VAL A 59 10.78 -7.46 14.49
C VAL A 59 9.37 -7.55 13.92
N TYR A 60 8.84 -8.77 13.84
CA TYR A 60 7.59 -9.07 13.15
C TYR A 60 6.46 -9.33 14.16
N PHE A 61 5.49 -8.42 14.24
CA PHE A 61 4.29 -8.53 15.07
C PHE A 61 3.14 -9.10 14.25
N SER A 62 2.60 -10.23 14.70
CA SER A 62 1.59 -10.96 13.94
C SER A 62 0.80 -11.93 14.84
N ALA A 63 -0.30 -12.46 14.30
CA ALA A 63 -1.13 -13.44 14.99
C ALA A 63 -1.79 -14.44 14.02
N ASN A 64 -2.04 -15.64 14.52
CA ASN A 64 -2.64 -16.74 13.78
C ASN A 64 -4.07 -16.45 13.32
N TRP A 65 -4.84 -15.79 14.19
CA TRP A 65 -6.28 -15.58 14.04
C TRP A 65 -6.64 -14.52 12.99
N TYR A 66 -5.67 -13.74 12.50
CA TYR A 66 -5.94 -12.63 11.59
C TYR A 66 -5.57 -12.98 10.13
N PRO A 67 -6.53 -13.05 9.18
CA PRO A 67 -6.24 -13.45 7.81
C PRO A 67 -5.21 -12.58 7.05
N PRO A 68 -5.17 -11.24 7.23
CA PRO A 68 -4.10 -10.43 6.64
C PRO A 68 -2.70 -10.81 7.13
N CYS A 69 -2.55 -11.21 8.41
CA CYS A 69 -1.29 -11.73 8.94
C CYS A 69 -0.86 -13.03 8.23
N GLN A 70 -1.81 -13.94 7.93
CA GLN A 70 -1.50 -15.18 7.20
C GLN A 70 -1.00 -14.90 5.78
N LYS A 71 -1.65 -13.96 5.06
CA LYS A 71 -1.24 -13.57 3.70
C LYS A 71 0.15 -12.94 3.70
N PHE A 72 0.40 -12.01 4.61
CA PHE A 72 1.71 -11.36 4.72
C PHE A 72 2.80 -12.35 5.16
N ASN A 73 2.49 -13.30 6.04
CA ASN A 73 3.43 -14.35 6.44
C ASN A 73 3.97 -15.11 5.23
N GLN A 74 3.12 -15.51 4.29
CA GLN A 74 3.57 -16.21 3.08
C GLN A 74 4.51 -15.34 2.22
N LEU A 75 4.22 -14.04 2.10
CA LEU A 75 5.08 -13.10 1.39
C LEU A 75 6.45 -12.98 2.05
N LEU A 76 6.49 -12.85 3.38
CA LEU A 76 7.72 -12.72 4.15
C LEU A 76 8.56 -14.01 4.14
N VAL A 77 7.94 -15.20 4.27
CA VAL A 77 8.62 -16.49 4.14
C VAL A 77 9.31 -16.60 2.77
N ASN A 78 8.58 -16.35 1.69
CA ASN A 78 9.13 -16.43 0.33
C ASN A 78 10.34 -15.49 0.16
N ALA A 79 10.25 -14.27 0.68
CA ALA A 79 11.33 -13.30 0.58
C ALA A 79 12.55 -13.68 1.43
N TYR A 80 12.31 -14.14 2.67
CA TYR A 80 13.35 -14.58 3.59
C TYR A 80 14.14 -15.79 3.05
N GLU A 81 13.44 -16.82 2.57
CA GLU A 81 14.07 -18.02 2.01
C GLU A 81 14.87 -17.68 0.75
N HIS A 82 14.32 -16.85 -0.14
CA HIS A 82 15.04 -16.38 -1.32
C HIS A 82 16.34 -15.65 -0.94
N PHE A 83 16.30 -14.80 0.09
CA PHE A 83 17.50 -14.14 0.59
C PHE A 83 18.52 -15.13 1.17
N LYS A 84 18.09 -16.12 1.97
CA LYS A 84 19.01 -17.13 2.53
C LYS A 84 19.66 -17.99 1.43
N LEU A 85 18.93 -18.29 0.34
CA LEU A 85 19.44 -19.02 -0.83
C LEU A 85 20.36 -18.20 -1.72
N THR A 86 20.16 -16.88 -1.83
CA THR A 86 20.99 -16.03 -2.71
C THR A 86 22.20 -15.46 -2.00
N ASN A 87 22.15 -15.35 -0.67
CA ASN A 87 23.21 -14.74 0.13
C ASN A 87 24.25 -15.75 0.69
N HIS A 88 24.53 -16.84 -0.04
CA HIS A 88 25.48 -17.89 0.33
C HIS A 88 26.94 -17.42 0.52
N HIS A 89 27.26 -16.15 0.24
CA HIS A 89 28.61 -15.58 0.34
C HIS A 89 28.82 -14.60 1.51
N ASN A 90 27.99 -14.64 2.57
CA ASN A 90 28.24 -13.87 3.80
C ASN A 90 28.37 -12.35 3.51
N ARG A 91 27.58 -11.80 2.56
CA ARG A 91 27.54 -10.34 2.40
C ARG A 91 26.86 -9.76 3.62
N ASN A 92 27.64 -8.99 4.36
CA ASN A 92 27.18 -8.18 5.47
C ASN A 92 26.45 -6.93 4.93
N PRO A 93 25.36 -6.48 5.56
CA PRO A 93 24.73 -7.10 6.72
C PRO A 93 23.87 -8.31 6.34
N GLY A 94 23.86 -9.33 7.21
CA GLY A 94 22.87 -10.41 7.13
C GLY A 94 21.46 -9.90 7.46
N PHE A 95 20.44 -10.74 7.28
CA PHE A 95 19.06 -10.47 7.69
C PHE A 95 18.53 -11.61 8.57
N GLU A 96 17.86 -11.23 9.65
CA GLU A 96 17.14 -12.15 10.53
C GLU A 96 15.78 -11.57 10.93
N VAL A 97 14.79 -12.42 11.15
CA VAL A 97 13.46 -12.02 11.63
C VAL A 97 13.25 -12.54 13.05
N VAL A 98 12.63 -11.72 13.89
CA VAL A 98 12.23 -12.05 15.26
C VAL A 98 10.73 -11.87 15.38
N PHE A 99 10.02 -12.98 15.48
CA PHE A 99 8.57 -13.02 15.63
C PHE A 99 8.15 -12.66 17.06
N VAL A 100 7.20 -11.73 17.15
CA VAL A 100 6.52 -11.27 18.37
C VAL A 100 5.04 -11.61 18.21
N SER A 101 4.60 -12.66 18.89
CA SER A 101 3.23 -13.15 18.79
C SER A 101 2.24 -12.29 19.55
N SER A 102 1.10 -12.01 18.91
CA SER A 102 -0.11 -11.45 19.51
C SER A 102 -1.20 -12.51 19.71
N ASP A 103 -0.83 -13.79 19.71
CA ASP A 103 -1.74 -14.91 20.00
C ASP A 103 -2.05 -14.98 21.50
N GLU A 104 -3.26 -15.45 21.82
CA GLU A 104 -3.76 -15.51 23.21
C GLU A 104 -3.29 -16.76 23.95
N ASP A 105 -2.94 -17.82 23.23
CA ASP A 105 -2.54 -19.11 23.80
C ASP A 105 -1.33 -19.74 23.09
N LEU A 106 -0.73 -20.71 23.77
CA LEU A 106 0.50 -21.37 23.33
C LEU A 106 0.29 -22.25 22.09
N ASP A 107 -0.91 -22.81 21.91
CA ASP A 107 -1.20 -23.68 20.76
C ASP A 107 -1.35 -22.84 19.49
N ALA A 108 -2.07 -21.73 19.54
CA ALA A 108 -2.16 -20.74 18.47
C ALA A 108 -0.77 -20.22 18.07
N PHE A 109 0.06 -19.88 19.06
CA PHE A 109 1.45 -19.50 18.84
C PHE A 109 2.27 -20.57 18.11
N ASN A 110 2.23 -21.81 18.60
CA ASN A 110 3.01 -22.91 18.02
C ASN A 110 2.53 -23.28 16.62
N ASN A 111 1.22 -23.32 16.40
CA ASN A 111 0.63 -23.61 15.11
C ASN A 111 1.07 -22.57 14.06
N PHE A 112 1.04 -21.29 14.41
CA PHE A 112 1.39 -20.23 13.47
C PHE A 112 2.90 -20.19 13.19
N ARG A 113 3.74 -20.34 14.23
CA ARG A 113 5.19 -20.32 14.05
C ARG A 113 5.73 -21.55 13.32
N ALA A 114 4.99 -22.66 13.26
CA ALA A 114 5.46 -23.90 12.63
C ALA A 114 5.82 -23.72 11.15
N GLY A 115 5.19 -22.76 10.46
CA GLY A 115 5.49 -22.40 9.07
C GLY A 115 6.52 -21.28 8.91
N MET A 116 7.14 -20.80 9.99
CA MET A 116 8.08 -19.68 9.97
C MET A 116 9.55 -20.16 10.05
N PRO A 117 10.42 -19.73 9.13
CA PRO A 117 11.84 -20.14 9.11
C PRO A 117 12.74 -19.33 10.06
N TRP A 118 12.18 -18.42 10.87
CA TRP A 118 12.93 -17.44 11.67
C TRP A 118 12.73 -17.60 13.18
N LEU A 119 13.38 -16.73 13.95
CA LEU A 119 13.41 -16.79 15.41
C LEU A 119 12.15 -16.17 16.03
N ALA A 120 11.82 -16.51 17.28
CA ALA A 120 10.72 -15.87 18.00
C ALA A 120 11.09 -15.51 19.45
N ILE A 121 10.39 -14.52 19.99
CA ILE A 121 10.33 -14.30 21.44
C ILE A 121 9.54 -15.46 22.06
N PRO A 122 10.03 -16.11 23.14
CA PRO A 122 9.27 -17.14 23.84
C PRO A 122 7.86 -16.67 24.20
N PHE A 123 6.85 -17.52 24.00
CA PHE A 123 5.45 -17.16 24.26
C PHE A 123 5.21 -16.67 25.70
N SER A 124 5.91 -17.27 26.66
CA SER A 124 5.87 -16.94 28.08
C SER A 124 6.48 -15.58 28.43
N ASP A 125 7.29 -14.98 27.56
CA ASP A 125 7.93 -13.68 27.81
C ASP A 125 6.98 -12.53 27.48
N LEU A 126 5.93 -12.40 28.29
CA LEU A 126 4.91 -11.36 28.14
C LEU A 126 5.49 -9.94 28.30
N ASN A 127 6.53 -9.79 29.12
CA ASN A 127 7.13 -8.48 29.42
C ASN A 127 7.88 -7.92 28.21
N THR A 128 8.72 -8.74 27.56
CA THR A 128 9.41 -8.31 26.34
C THR A 128 8.40 -8.02 25.23
N LYS A 129 7.40 -8.90 25.03
CA LYS A 129 6.34 -8.68 24.02
C LYS A 129 5.59 -7.36 24.24
N LYS A 130 5.18 -7.06 25.48
CA LYS A 130 4.52 -5.78 25.83
C LYS A 130 5.43 -4.57 25.64
N THR A 131 6.70 -4.71 26.04
CA THR A 131 7.69 -3.64 25.90
C THR A 131 7.92 -3.30 24.45
N LEU A 132 8.12 -4.30 23.58
CA LEU A 132 8.32 -4.11 22.14
C LEU A 132 7.08 -3.49 21.47
N ASN A 133 5.87 -3.96 21.79
CA ASN A 133 4.63 -3.37 21.26
C ASN A 133 4.52 -1.88 21.60
N ARG A 134 4.75 -1.50 22.87
CA ARG A 134 4.70 -0.09 23.30
C ARG A 134 5.84 0.72 22.70
N MET A 135 7.04 0.14 22.64
CA MET A 135 8.25 0.81 22.13
C MET A 135 8.11 1.22 20.67
N PHE A 136 7.52 0.34 19.85
CA PHE A 136 7.32 0.62 18.43
C PHE A 136 5.95 1.18 18.08
N ASP A 137 5.12 1.49 19.08
CA ASP A 137 3.79 2.06 18.90
C ASP A 137 2.94 1.21 17.94
N VAL A 138 2.92 -0.10 18.18
CA VAL A 138 2.23 -1.06 17.30
C VAL A 138 0.72 -0.90 17.46
N GLU A 139 0.10 -0.15 16.55
CA GLU A 139 -1.35 0.07 16.52
C GLU A 139 -2.14 -1.06 15.83
N GLY A 140 -1.47 -1.87 14.99
CA GLY A 140 -2.09 -2.93 14.22
C GLY A 140 -1.11 -3.99 13.74
N ILE A 141 -1.66 -5.14 13.30
CA ILE A 141 -0.92 -6.26 12.75
C ILE A 141 -1.46 -6.63 11.35
N PRO A 142 -0.65 -7.15 10.42
CA PRO A 142 0.80 -7.41 10.56
C PRO A 142 1.62 -6.13 10.61
N CYS A 143 2.64 -6.09 11.48
CA CYS A 143 3.61 -5.00 11.55
C CYS A 143 5.03 -5.58 11.50
N LEU A 144 5.92 -4.97 10.71
CA LEU A 144 7.31 -5.38 10.56
C LEU A 144 8.21 -4.16 10.74
N VAL A 145 8.91 -4.11 11.87
CA VAL A 145 9.86 -3.05 12.19
C VAL A 145 11.27 -3.52 11.87
N ILE A 146 12.02 -2.75 11.09
CA ILE A 146 13.39 -3.08 10.70
C ILE A 146 14.38 -2.31 11.55
N LEU A 147 15.31 -3.02 12.17
CA LEU A 147 16.42 -2.48 12.96
C LEU A 147 17.72 -2.60 12.18
N GLN A 148 18.35 -1.47 11.89
CA GLN A 148 19.68 -1.44 11.27
C GLN A 148 20.76 -1.80 12.31
N PRO A 149 21.86 -2.46 11.92
CA PRO A 149 22.91 -2.90 12.83
C PRO A 149 23.64 -1.76 13.58
N ASP A 150 23.56 -0.53 13.07
CA ASP A 150 24.14 0.67 13.69
C ASP A 150 23.09 1.58 14.34
N SER A 151 21.84 1.10 14.49
CA SER A 151 20.76 1.91 15.05
C SER A 151 20.97 2.14 16.55
N SER A 152 20.77 3.39 17.00
CA SER A 152 20.64 3.67 18.44
C SER A 152 19.18 3.99 18.71
N TYR A 153 18.43 3.00 19.19
CA TYR A 153 17.04 3.25 19.58
C TYR A 153 17.03 4.11 20.86
N LYS A 154 16.65 5.38 20.71
CA LYS A 154 16.32 6.27 21.82
C LYS A 154 14.80 6.40 21.81
N GLY A 155 14.14 5.86 22.82
CA GLY A 155 12.67 5.87 22.88
C GLY A 155 12.07 7.27 22.80
N ARG A 156 10.81 7.37 22.38
CA ARG A 156 10.04 8.64 22.36
C ARG A 156 9.90 9.17 23.79
N ASP A 157 10.64 10.21 24.14
CA ASP A 157 10.45 11.01 25.33
C ASP A 157 9.32 12.03 25.14
N GLY A 158 8.11 11.53 24.86
CA GLY A 158 6.82 12.23 25.03
C GLY A 158 6.58 13.61 24.39
N HIS A 159 7.56 14.25 23.73
CA HIS A 159 7.50 15.64 23.26
C HIS A 159 8.25 15.88 21.93
N GLY A 160 8.32 14.90 21.03
CA GLY A 160 8.91 15.16 19.71
C GLY A 160 9.09 13.93 18.83
N ASN A 161 9.03 14.17 17.53
CA ASN A 161 9.12 13.23 16.41
C ASN A 161 10.52 12.60 16.26
N GLY A 162 10.95 11.83 17.27
CA GLY A 162 12.21 11.09 17.25
C GLY A 162 12.03 9.71 16.64
N ASN A 163 12.03 9.60 15.31
CA ASN A 163 12.29 8.31 14.66
C ASN A 163 13.73 7.94 15.02
N GLY A 164 13.95 6.93 15.87
CA GLY A 164 15.29 6.50 16.25
C GLY A 164 16.15 6.26 15.00
N GLU A 165 17.33 6.86 14.93
CA GLU A 165 18.22 6.70 13.77
C GLU A 165 18.44 5.20 13.48
N GLY A 166 18.03 4.75 12.29
CA GLY A 166 18.19 3.37 11.85
C GLY A 166 17.05 2.41 12.22
N VAL A 167 15.88 2.92 12.63
CA VAL A 167 14.64 2.11 12.74
C VAL A 167 13.67 2.49 11.63
N ILE A 168 13.10 1.47 10.95
CA ILE A 168 12.12 1.63 9.87
C ILE A 168 10.83 0.92 10.30
N HIS A 169 9.72 1.63 10.34
CA HIS A 169 8.45 1.09 10.82
C HIS A 169 7.59 0.49 9.69
N GLU A 170 7.93 0.81 8.44
CA GLU A 170 7.15 0.51 7.24
C GLU A 170 7.59 -0.79 6.54
N GLY A 171 8.13 -1.76 7.28
CA GLY A 171 8.69 -2.98 6.69
C GLY A 171 7.67 -3.79 5.87
N VAL A 172 6.39 -3.79 6.30
CA VAL A 172 5.28 -4.40 5.54
C VAL A 172 5.07 -3.71 4.20
N ASP A 173 4.98 -2.38 4.19
CA ASP A 173 4.73 -1.58 2.99
C ASP A 173 5.91 -1.65 2.01
N ILE A 174 7.14 -1.59 2.52
CA ILE A 174 8.35 -1.73 1.74
C ILE A 174 8.38 -3.10 1.05
N LEU A 175 8.01 -4.18 1.74
CA LEU A 175 7.98 -5.51 1.16
C LEU A 175 6.85 -5.65 0.14
N HIS A 176 5.69 -5.04 0.36
CA HIS A 176 4.63 -4.99 -0.65
C HIS A 176 5.06 -4.22 -1.91
N ARG A 177 5.79 -3.11 -1.75
CA ARG A 177 6.23 -2.24 -2.85
C ARG A 177 7.36 -2.85 -3.67
N TYR A 178 8.45 -3.25 -3.01
CA TYR A 178 9.68 -3.69 -3.68
C TYR A 178 9.84 -5.22 -3.71
N GLY A 179 9.03 -5.96 -2.95
CA GLY A 179 9.11 -7.42 -2.86
C GLY A 179 10.45 -7.89 -2.31
N ILE A 180 10.90 -9.05 -2.78
CA ILE A 180 12.16 -9.70 -2.35
C ILE A 180 13.40 -8.81 -2.53
N GLN A 181 13.32 -7.79 -3.42
CA GLN A 181 14.44 -6.88 -3.68
C GLN A 181 14.73 -5.95 -2.50
N ALA A 182 13.75 -5.73 -1.61
CA ALA A 182 13.91 -4.93 -0.41
C ALA A 182 14.88 -5.56 0.58
N ILE A 183 14.96 -6.90 0.65
CA ILE A 183 15.76 -7.62 1.64
C ILE A 183 17.26 -7.48 1.29
N PRO A 184 18.14 -7.13 2.26
CA PRO A 184 17.98 -7.17 3.72
C PRO A 184 17.50 -5.87 4.37
N PHE A 185 16.83 -4.98 3.64
CA PHE A 185 16.36 -3.67 4.09
C PHE A 185 17.49 -2.74 4.53
N THR A 186 18.69 -2.85 3.95
CA THR A 186 19.74 -1.86 4.22
C THR A 186 19.31 -0.48 3.73
N LYS A 187 19.76 0.56 4.42
CA LYS A 187 19.54 1.95 3.99
C LYS A 187 19.96 2.17 2.53
N ASP A 188 21.15 1.73 2.15
CA ASP A 188 21.66 1.88 0.78
C ASP A 188 20.81 1.13 -0.25
N ARG A 189 20.33 -0.08 0.07
CA ARG A 189 19.47 -0.85 -0.83
C ARG A 189 18.12 -0.18 -1.03
N LEU A 190 17.53 0.36 0.04
CA LEU A 190 16.25 1.08 -0.05
C LEU A 190 16.40 2.37 -0.85
N LEU A 191 17.51 3.11 -0.67
CA LEU A 191 17.82 4.29 -1.50
C LEU A 191 18.01 3.92 -2.97
N GLU A 192 18.73 2.83 -3.27
CA GLU A 192 18.88 2.32 -4.64
C GLU A 192 17.53 1.96 -5.27
N LEU A 193 16.65 1.29 -4.54
CA LEU A 193 15.32 0.92 -5.04
C LEU A 193 14.43 2.13 -5.29
N GLN A 194 14.48 3.12 -4.41
CA GLN A 194 13.79 4.40 -4.59
C GLN A 194 14.29 5.13 -5.83
N GLU A 195 15.61 5.12 -6.06
CA GLU A 195 16.21 5.74 -7.24
C GLU A 195 15.80 5.03 -8.53
N ILE A 196 15.82 3.69 -8.55
CA ILE A 196 15.33 2.90 -9.69
C ILE A 196 13.85 3.21 -9.98
N GLU A 197 13.03 3.36 -8.94
CA GLU A 197 11.62 3.74 -9.08
C GLU A 197 11.45 5.17 -9.63
N ARG A 198 12.24 6.13 -9.12
CA ARG A 198 12.29 7.51 -9.60
C ARG A 198 12.69 7.57 -11.07
N GLU A 199 13.77 6.89 -11.47
CA GLU A 199 14.22 6.81 -12.85
C GLU A 199 13.16 6.19 -13.78
N LYS A 200 12.44 5.16 -13.32
CA LYS A 200 11.33 4.59 -14.09
C LYS A 200 10.20 5.59 -14.29
N HIS A 201 9.87 6.36 -13.25
CA HIS A 201 8.85 7.41 -13.33
C HIS A 201 9.29 8.55 -14.26
N GLU A 202 10.54 9.00 -14.13
CA GLU A 202 11.14 10.04 -14.98
C GLU A 202 11.33 9.63 -16.44
N ASN A 203 11.48 8.33 -16.71
CA ASN A 203 11.54 7.78 -18.07
C ASN A 203 10.20 7.19 -18.55
N GLN A 204 9.12 7.36 -17.78
CA GLN A 204 7.79 6.91 -18.18
C GLN A 204 7.34 7.63 -19.46
N THR A 205 6.86 6.86 -20.43
CA THR A 205 6.24 7.35 -21.66
C THR A 205 5.08 6.42 -22.04
N LEU A 206 4.15 6.87 -22.87
CA LEU A 206 3.07 6.01 -23.40
C LEU A 206 3.63 4.78 -24.11
N THR A 207 4.69 4.96 -24.90
CA THR A 207 5.36 3.87 -25.61
C THR A 207 5.93 2.85 -24.62
N ASN A 208 6.67 3.28 -23.59
CA ASN A 208 7.25 2.36 -22.60
C ASN A 208 6.19 1.59 -21.80
N LEU A 209 5.02 2.19 -21.59
CA LEU A 209 3.92 1.56 -20.86
C LEU A 209 3.09 0.60 -21.73
N LEU A 210 2.79 1.00 -22.96
CA LEU A 210 1.80 0.34 -23.82
C LEU A 210 2.41 -0.48 -24.96
N THR A 211 3.73 -0.47 -25.15
CA THR A 211 4.42 -1.31 -26.16
C THR A 211 5.18 -2.48 -25.54
N THR A 212 5.41 -3.54 -26.30
CA THR A 212 6.31 -4.65 -25.98
C THR A 212 7.15 -4.95 -27.21
N GLN A 213 8.18 -5.80 -27.07
CA GLN A 213 9.05 -6.17 -28.20
C GLN A 213 8.27 -6.68 -29.43
N ASN A 214 7.11 -7.29 -29.23
CA ASN A 214 6.33 -7.94 -30.28
C ASN A 214 5.00 -7.25 -30.59
N ARG A 215 4.68 -6.11 -29.94
CA ARG A 215 3.36 -5.47 -30.09
C ARG A 215 3.43 -3.98 -29.82
N ASP A 216 2.92 -3.20 -30.76
CA ASP A 216 2.90 -1.73 -30.73
C ASP A 216 1.53 -1.15 -31.10
N PHE A 217 0.48 -1.97 -31.02
CA PHE A 217 -0.89 -1.60 -31.39
C PHE A 217 -1.90 -1.82 -30.26
N LEU A 218 -3.07 -1.23 -30.42
CA LEU A 218 -4.25 -1.34 -29.58
C LEU A 218 -5.44 -1.81 -30.43
N LEU A 219 -6.42 -2.42 -29.78
CA LEU A 219 -7.68 -2.80 -30.40
C LEU A 219 -8.66 -1.63 -30.39
N SER A 220 -9.48 -1.52 -31.42
CA SER A 220 -10.56 -0.55 -31.53
C SER A 220 -11.81 -1.26 -32.04
N GLN A 221 -12.99 -0.91 -31.52
CA GLN A 221 -14.26 -1.39 -32.05
C GLN A 221 -14.63 -0.70 -33.37
N SER A 222 -14.16 0.52 -33.58
CA SER A 222 -14.54 1.35 -34.73
C SER A 222 -13.60 1.20 -35.92
N ALA A 223 -12.41 0.61 -35.73
CA ALA A 223 -11.42 0.43 -36.77
C ALA A 223 -11.29 -1.06 -37.16
N PRO A 224 -11.30 -1.39 -38.47
CA PRO A 224 -11.08 -2.77 -38.93
C PRO A 224 -9.63 -3.24 -38.75
N GLN A 225 -8.71 -2.31 -38.47
CA GLN A 225 -7.28 -2.59 -38.27
C GLN A 225 -6.84 -2.10 -36.89
N PRO A 226 -5.84 -2.75 -36.27
CA PRO A 226 -5.29 -2.30 -35.00
C PRO A 226 -4.75 -0.86 -35.06
N VAL A 227 -4.90 -0.14 -33.95
CA VAL A 227 -4.50 1.27 -33.81
C VAL A 227 -3.08 1.35 -33.26
N PRO A 228 -2.11 1.97 -33.95
CA PRO A 228 -0.75 2.10 -33.42
C PRO A 228 -0.73 2.90 -32.10
N VAL A 229 0.01 2.42 -31.09
CA VAL A 229 0.20 3.12 -29.81
C VAL A 229 0.78 4.52 -30.02
N ALA A 230 1.63 4.70 -31.04
CA ALA A 230 2.20 5.99 -31.40
C ALA A 230 1.14 7.07 -31.71
N SER A 231 -0.07 6.67 -32.11
CA SER A 231 -1.19 7.60 -32.35
C SER A 231 -1.71 8.27 -31.07
N LEU A 232 -1.37 7.75 -29.88
CA LEU A 232 -1.74 8.33 -28.59
C LEU A 232 -0.81 9.46 -28.14
N LYS A 233 0.31 9.70 -28.83
CA LYS A 233 1.27 10.74 -28.47
C LYS A 233 0.58 12.12 -28.47
N GLY A 234 0.77 12.89 -27.41
CA GLY A 234 0.15 14.22 -27.25
C GLY A 234 -1.28 14.18 -26.70
N LYS A 235 -1.89 13.01 -26.52
CA LYS A 235 -3.24 12.90 -25.94
C LYS A 235 -3.17 12.74 -24.43
N THR A 236 -4.19 13.24 -23.74
CA THR A 236 -4.47 12.77 -22.37
C THR A 236 -5.05 11.36 -22.47
N VAL A 237 -4.48 10.39 -21.75
CA VAL A 237 -4.87 8.98 -21.86
C VAL A 237 -5.32 8.42 -20.52
N GLY A 238 -6.52 7.87 -20.45
CA GLY A 238 -6.99 7.10 -19.30
C GLY A 238 -6.67 5.61 -19.46
N LEU A 239 -5.86 5.01 -18.58
CA LEU A 239 -5.70 3.56 -18.48
C LEU A 239 -6.79 3.00 -17.55
N TYR A 240 -7.75 2.28 -18.13
CA TYR A 240 -8.93 1.79 -17.42
C TYR A 240 -8.80 0.31 -17.08
N PHE A 241 -8.52 -0.01 -15.82
CA PHE A 241 -8.40 -1.37 -15.30
C PHE A 241 -9.77 -1.85 -14.80
N SER A 242 -10.33 -2.88 -15.45
CA SER A 242 -11.63 -3.42 -15.10
C SER A 242 -11.85 -4.81 -15.72
N ALA A 243 -12.99 -5.43 -15.42
CA ALA A 243 -13.40 -6.70 -16.00
C ALA A 243 -14.92 -6.88 -15.96
N GLN A 244 -15.45 -7.76 -16.80
CA GLN A 244 -16.88 -8.06 -16.88
C GLN A 244 -17.42 -8.65 -15.58
N TRP A 245 -16.64 -9.51 -14.93
CA TRP A 245 -17.00 -10.14 -13.66
C TRP A 245 -17.04 -9.14 -12.48
N CYS A 246 -16.51 -7.93 -12.66
CA CYS A 246 -16.49 -6.89 -11.66
C CYS A 246 -17.76 -6.02 -11.76
N LEU A 247 -18.78 -6.32 -10.94
CA LEU A 247 -20.01 -5.52 -10.86
C LEU A 247 -19.77 -4.01 -10.64
N PRO A 248 -18.91 -3.57 -9.70
CA PRO A 248 -18.54 -2.16 -9.59
C PRO A 248 -17.90 -1.60 -10.87
N GLY A 249 -17.11 -2.41 -11.57
CA GLY A 249 -16.51 -2.09 -12.87
C GLY A 249 -17.55 -1.86 -13.95
N VAL A 250 -18.52 -2.75 -14.07
CA VAL A 250 -19.65 -2.61 -15.02
C VAL A 250 -20.45 -1.33 -14.72
N LYS A 251 -20.79 -1.08 -13.44
CA LYS A 251 -21.49 0.16 -13.02
C LYS A 251 -20.68 1.42 -13.40
N PHE A 252 -19.37 1.40 -13.18
CA PHE A 252 -18.49 2.52 -13.50
C PHE A 252 -18.35 2.73 -15.02
N THR A 253 -18.24 1.67 -15.81
CA THR A 253 -18.21 1.75 -17.29
C THR A 253 -19.42 2.50 -17.83
N THR A 254 -20.63 2.18 -17.35
CA THR A 254 -21.86 2.87 -17.78
C THR A 254 -21.82 4.39 -17.53
N LYS A 255 -21.11 4.85 -16.50
CA LYS A 255 -20.93 6.28 -16.21
C LYS A 255 -19.78 6.90 -17.00
N LEU A 256 -18.72 6.14 -17.23
CA LEU A 256 -17.54 6.61 -17.92
C LEU A 256 -17.81 6.86 -19.40
N ILE A 257 -18.69 6.08 -20.03
CA ILE A 257 -19.09 6.24 -21.44
C ILE A 257 -19.60 7.67 -21.75
N PRO A 258 -20.65 8.19 -21.10
CA PRO A 258 -21.14 9.54 -21.41
C PRO A 258 -20.12 10.63 -21.05
N VAL A 259 -19.31 10.43 -20.00
CA VAL A 259 -18.23 11.38 -19.65
C VAL A 259 -17.17 11.45 -20.74
N TYR A 260 -16.71 10.29 -21.23
CA TYR A 260 -15.78 10.20 -22.35
C TYR A 260 -16.34 10.92 -23.59
N GLN A 261 -17.58 10.61 -23.97
CA GLN A 261 -18.23 11.23 -25.13
C GLN A 261 -18.34 12.76 -24.99
N ASN A 262 -18.75 13.26 -23.83
CA ASN A 262 -18.84 14.69 -23.56
C ASN A 262 -17.47 15.38 -23.67
N ILE A 263 -16.41 14.78 -23.09
CA ILE A 263 -15.05 15.32 -23.20
C ILE A 263 -14.61 15.39 -24.67
N LYS A 264 -14.80 14.30 -25.44
CA LYS A 264 -14.47 14.27 -26.88
C LYS A 264 -15.22 15.34 -27.66
N GLN A 265 -16.51 15.54 -27.36
CA GLN A 265 -17.33 16.57 -27.99
C GLN A 265 -16.82 17.98 -27.67
N VAL A 266 -16.58 18.29 -26.40
CA VAL A 266 -16.10 19.62 -25.95
C VAL A 266 -14.74 19.95 -26.58
N ILE A 267 -13.84 18.97 -26.69
CA ILE A 267 -12.55 19.14 -27.37
C ILE A 267 -12.76 19.47 -28.85
N ALA A 268 -13.63 18.72 -29.54
CA ALA A 268 -13.92 18.94 -30.96
C ALA A 268 -14.55 20.33 -31.21
N GLU A 269 -15.43 20.80 -30.31
CA GLU A 269 -16.07 22.12 -30.41
C GLU A 269 -15.09 23.28 -30.18
N LYS A 270 -14.11 23.12 -29.28
CA LYS A 270 -13.07 24.13 -29.04
C LYS A 270 -12.11 24.29 -30.22
N GLY A 271 -11.99 23.27 -31.07
CA GLY A 271 -11.12 23.29 -32.25
C GLY A 271 -9.62 23.34 -31.96
N ASN A 272 -9.21 23.11 -30.71
CA ASN A 272 -7.80 23.02 -30.35
C ASN A 272 -7.24 21.67 -30.82
N GLN A 273 -6.41 21.69 -31.86
CA GLN A 273 -5.82 20.46 -32.42
C GLN A 273 -4.80 19.80 -31.48
N ASP A 274 -4.35 20.50 -30.44
CA ASP A 274 -3.36 20.02 -29.47
C ASP A 274 -4.00 19.32 -28.25
N GLU A 275 -5.33 19.35 -28.12
CA GLU A 275 -6.05 18.63 -27.08
C GLU A 275 -6.74 17.39 -27.66
N ASP A 276 -6.53 16.24 -27.03
CA ASP A 276 -7.36 15.06 -27.26
C ASP A 276 -7.41 14.20 -25.99
N PHE A 277 -8.45 13.39 -25.90
CA PHE A 277 -8.63 12.42 -24.83
C PHE A 277 -8.86 11.03 -25.42
N GLU A 278 -8.22 10.02 -24.85
CA GLU A 278 -8.47 8.63 -25.20
C GLU A 278 -8.47 7.74 -23.95
N ILE A 279 -9.21 6.64 -23.97
CA ILE A 279 -9.15 5.62 -22.93
C ILE A 279 -8.59 4.32 -23.53
N VAL A 280 -7.72 3.65 -22.78
CA VAL A 280 -7.22 2.31 -23.10
C VAL A 280 -7.70 1.37 -22.01
N PHE A 281 -8.59 0.46 -22.38
CA PHE A 281 -9.07 -0.61 -21.52
C PHE A 281 -7.95 -1.64 -21.28
N VAL A 282 -7.67 -1.89 -20.01
CA VAL A 282 -6.70 -2.86 -19.51
C VAL A 282 -7.49 -3.94 -18.79
N SER A 283 -7.86 -4.99 -19.51
CA SER A 283 -8.74 -6.03 -18.99
C SER A 283 -8.06 -6.91 -17.95
N THR A 284 -8.82 -7.24 -16.90
CA THR A 284 -8.50 -8.31 -15.95
C THR A 284 -9.52 -9.46 -16.04
N ASP A 285 -10.16 -9.62 -17.18
CA ASP A 285 -11.05 -10.76 -17.46
C ASP A 285 -10.27 -12.07 -17.46
N ARG A 286 -10.99 -13.18 -17.23
CA ARG A 286 -10.38 -14.50 -17.07
C ARG A 286 -10.31 -15.29 -18.39
N ASP A 287 -11.01 -14.81 -19.41
CA ASP A 287 -11.13 -15.46 -20.71
C ASP A 287 -11.45 -14.44 -21.82
N GLN A 288 -11.12 -14.81 -23.05
CA GLN A 288 -11.31 -13.99 -24.26
C GLN A 288 -12.78 -13.61 -24.49
N SER A 289 -13.72 -14.53 -24.25
CA SER A 289 -15.15 -14.28 -24.50
C SER A 289 -15.71 -13.20 -23.59
N SER A 290 -15.31 -13.23 -22.31
CA SER A 290 -15.67 -12.20 -21.33
C SER A 290 -15.09 -10.84 -21.70
N PHE A 291 -13.81 -10.82 -22.12
CA PHE A 291 -13.16 -9.62 -22.65
C PHE A 291 -13.92 -9.05 -23.85
N ASP A 292 -14.20 -9.86 -24.86
CA ASP A 292 -14.87 -9.42 -26.10
C ASP A 292 -16.26 -8.87 -25.79
N SER A 293 -17.05 -9.58 -24.98
CA SER A 293 -18.41 -9.17 -24.61
C SER A 293 -18.43 -7.83 -23.88
N PHE A 294 -17.47 -7.58 -22.99
CA PHE A 294 -17.43 -6.32 -22.24
C PHE A 294 -16.82 -5.19 -23.05
N PHE A 295 -15.73 -5.44 -23.77
CA PHE A 295 -15.06 -4.44 -24.60
C PHE A 295 -15.97 -3.93 -25.75
N GLN A 296 -16.84 -4.78 -26.29
CA GLN A 296 -17.85 -4.36 -27.28
C GLN A 296 -18.79 -3.26 -26.80
N THR A 297 -18.93 -3.06 -25.48
CA THR A 297 -19.76 -1.99 -24.91
C THR A 297 -19.04 -0.64 -24.83
N MET A 298 -17.72 -0.62 -25.08
CA MET A 298 -16.86 0.53 -24.82
C MET A 298 -16.51 1.29 -26.11
N PRO A 299 -16.61 2.64 -26.12
CA PRO A 299 -16.32 3.45 -27.31
C PRO A 299 -14.83 3.77 -27.50
N TRP A 300 -13.94 3.20 -26.68
CA TRP A 300 -12.51 3.53 -26.63
C TRP A 300 -11.62 2.34 -27.03
N LEU A 301 -10.30 2.47 -26.85
CA LEU A 301 -9.33 1.44 -27.25
C LEU A 301 -9.12 0.38 -26.16
N ALA A 302 -8.49 -0.75 -26.50
CA ALA A 302 -8.08 -1.75 -25.53
C ALA A 302 -6.70 -2.33 -25.83
N LEU A 303 -6.00 -2.77 -24.79
CA LEU A 303 -4.94 -3.76 -24.98
C LEU A 303 -5.56 -5.10 -25.40
N PRO A 304 -4.86 -5.91 -26.22
CA PRO A 304 -5.27 -7.28 -26.48
C PRO A 304 -5.47 -8.08 -25.18
N PHE A 305 -6.37 -9.05 -25.20
CA PHE A 305 -6.55 -9.97 -24.08
C PHE A 305 -5.26 -10.78 -23.83
N ASP A 306 -5.01 -11.11 -22.55
CA ASP A 306 -3.81 -11.82 -22.06
C ASP A 306 -2.46 -11.15 -22.43
N ASP A 307 -2.49 -9.84 -22.67
CA ASP A 307 -1.28 -9.10 -22.98
C ASP A 307 -0.31 -9.02 -21.77
N MET A 308 0.96 -9.37 -22.00
CA MET A 308 1.99 -9.43 -20.96
C MET A 308 2.25 -8.08 -20.26
N SER A 309 1.95 -6.96 -20.92
CA SER A 309 2.07 -5.64 -20.32
C SER A 309 1.05 -5.40 -19.20
N VAL A 310 -0.11 -6.09 -19.20
CA VAL A 310 -1.16 -5.94 -18.17
C VAL A 310 -0.57 -6.18 -16.77
N LYS A 311 0.20 -7.26 -16.58
CA LYS A 311 0.84 -7.56 -15.28
C LYS A 311 1.84 -6.48 -14.87
N SER A 312 2.61 -5.97 -15.84
CA SER A 312 3.59 -4.91 -15.60
C SER A 312 2.92 -3.59 -15.24
N LEU A 313 1.82 -3.24 -15.91
CA LEU A 313 1.01 -2.06 -15.66
C LEU A 313 0.31 -2.12 -14.30
N THR A 314 -0.32 -3.24 -13.96
CA THR A 314 -0.94 -3.48 -12.65
C THR A 314 0.08 -3.28 -11.53
N LYS A 315 1.31 -3.78 -11.70
CA LYS A 315 2.39 -3.58 -10.72
C LYS A 315 2.87 -2.13 -10.70
N HIS A 316 3.13 -1.53 -11.86
CA HIS A 316 3.67 -0.17 -12.01
C HIS A 316 2.76 0.87 -11.35
N PHE A 317 1.45 0.74 -11.52
CA PHE A 317 0.46 1.62 -10.91
C PHE A 317 -0.09 1.13 -9.57
N ASN A 318 0.50 0.05 -9.01
CA ASN A 318 0.08 -0.55 -7.75
C ASN A 318 -1.45 -0.79 -7.67
N ILE A 319 -2.05 -1.35 -8.72
CA ILE A 319 -3.48 -1.58 -8.82
C ILE A 319 -3.89 -2.73 -7.88
N GLN A 320 -4.41 -2.38 -6.70
CA GLN A 320 -4.89 -3.35 -5.70
C GLN A 320 -6.36 -3.75 -5.93
N TRP A 321 -7.17 -2.84 -6.49
CA TRP A 321 -8.60 -3.02 -6.66
C TRP A 321 -9.06 -2.50 -8.02
N ILE A 322 -10.12 -3.12 -8.55
CA ILE A 322 -10.81 -2.68 -9.76
C ILE A 322 -12.27 -2.30 -9.43
N PRO A 323 -12.88 -1.37 -10.19
CA PRO A 323 -12.29 -0.61 -11.29
C PRO A 323 -11.30 0.46 -10.79
N SER A 324 -10.27 0.71 -11.61
CA SER A 324 -9.29 1.79 -11.43
C SER A 324 -9.07 2.53 -12.75
N LEU A 325 -8.90 3.85 -12.69
CA LEU A 325 -8.66 4.69 -13.88
C LEU A 325 -7.46 5.60 -13.60
N ILE A 326 -6.35 5.34 -14.30
CA ILE A 326 -5.12 6.12 -14.20
C ILE A 326 -5.08 7.12 -15.34
N ILE A 327 -4.86 8.40 -15.04
CA ILE A 327 -4.77 9.44 -16.07
C ILE A 327 -3.31 9.75 -16.37
N LEU A 328 -2.96 9.66 -17.64
CA LEU A 328 -1.67 10.04 -18.21
C LEU A 328 -1.83 11.33 -19.01
N GLY A 329 -0.87 12.23 -18.89
CA GLY A 329 -0.84 13.49 -19.64
C GLY A 329 -0.36 13.29 -21.09
N PRO A 330 -0.43 14.36 -21.91
CA PRO A 330 0.10 14.39 -23.28
C PRO A 330 1.56 13.94 -23.45
N ASP A 331 2.37 14.12 -22.41
CA ASP A 331 3.78 13.72 -22.31
C ASP A 331 3.97 12.24 -21.92
N GLY A 332 2.89 11.52 -21.60
CA GLY A 332 2.89 10.16 -21.11
C GLY A 332 3.23 10.00 -19.63
N LYS A 333 3.34 11.11 -18.88
CA LYS A 333 3.51 11.10 -17.42
C LYS A 333 2.20 10.89 -16.71
N THR A 334 2.25 10.31 -15.52
CA THR A 334 1.07 10.11 -14.69
C THR A 334 0.64 11.44 -14.12
N VAL A 335 -0.59 11.85 -14.44
CA VAL A 335 -1.24 13.04 -13.88
C VAL A 335 -1.92 12.67 -12.56
N THR A 336 -2.63 11.54 -12.52
CA THR A 336 -3.28 11.07 -11.28
C THR A 336 -3.62 9.58 -11.36
N THR A 337 -3.57 8.90 -10.22
CA THR A 337 -4.10 7.53 -10.03
C THR A 337 -5.56 7.52 -9.60
N GLU A 338 -6.10 8.69 -9.24
CA GLU A 338 -7.44 8.86 -8.67
C GLU A 338 -8.50 9.21 -9.73
N GLY A 339 -8.25 8.88 -11.00
CA GLY A 339 -9.12 9.23 -12.12
C GLY A 339 -10.56 8.73 -11.90
N ARG A 340 -10.74 7.56 -11.31
CA ARG A 340 -12.08 7.04 -10.96
C ARG A 340 -12.81 7.96 -9.97
N ASN A 341 -12.12 8.45 -8.96
CA ASN A 341 -12.71 9.33 -7.95
C ASN A 341 -13.09 10.67 -8.59
N LEU A 342 -12.20 11.24 -9.40
CA LEU A 342 -12.46 12.49 -10.12
C LEU A 342 -13.68 12.37 -11.04
N ILE A 343 -13.84 11.26 -11.76
CA ILE A 343 -15.03 11.01 -12.60
C ILE A 343 -16.30 10.89 -11.75
N ASN A 344 -16.26 10.21 -10.61
CA ASN A 344 -17.43 10.06 -9.73
C ASN A 344 -17.86 11.39 -9.08
N LEU A 345 -16.89 12.23 -8.72
CA LEU A 345 -17.12 13.52 -8.07
C LEU A 345 -17.54 14.60 -9.08
N TYR A 346 -16.73 14.77 -10.14
CA TYR A 346 -16.79 15.92 -11.03
C TYR A 346 -17.27 15.60 -12.45
N ARG A 347 -17.37 14.31 -12.82
CA ARG A 347 -17.73 13.86 -14.17
C ARG A 347 -16.78 14.44 -15.23
N ASP A 348 -17.31 14.91 -16.35
CA ASP A 348 -16.56 15.56 -17.43
C ASP A 348 -15.87 16.86 -17.00
N ASN A 349 -16.35 17.53 -15.94
CA ASN A 349 -15.66 18.71 -15.41
C ASN A 349 -14.27 18.42 -14.86
N ALA A 350 -13.98 17.15 -14.52
CA ALA A 350 -12.65 16.74 -14.09
C ALA A 350 -11.58 16.99 -15.14
N TYR A 351 -11.93 16.94 -16.44
CA TYR A 351 -10.98 17.17 -17.54
C TYR A 351 -10.39 18.59 -17.46
N PRO A 352 -9.06 18.78 -17.67
CA PRO A 352 -8.06 17.81 -18.13
C PRO A 352 -7.35 17.00 -17.03
N PHE A 353 -7.97 16.89 -15.84
CA PHE A 353 -7.49 16.14 -14.67
C PHE A 353 -6.19 16.68 -14.06
N THR A 354 -5.74 17.86 -14.47
CA THR A 354 -4.54 18.51 -13.93
C THR A 354 -4.75 18.90 -12.47
N GLU A 355 -3.68 18.95 -11.70
CA GLU A 355 -3.71 19.38 -10.29
C GLU A 355 -4.38 20.76 -10.13
N VAL A 356 -4.08 21.71 -11.02
CA VAL A 356 -4.72 23.04 -11.05
C VAL A 356 -6.24 22.94 -11.24
N ARG A 357 -6.70 22.04 -12.12
CA ARG A 357 -8.14 21.86 -12.35
C ARG A 357 -8.81 21.19 -11.15
N THR A 358 -8.18 20.16 -10.60
CA THR A 358 -8.70 19.40 -9.45
C THR A 358 -8.81 20.28 -8.21
N THR A 359 -7.75 21.02 -7.86
CA THR A 359 -7.75 21.97 -6.73
C THR A 359 -8.81 23.07 -6.89
N PHE A 360 -9.03 23.57 -8.11
CA PHE A 360 -10.11 24.51 -8.39
C PHE A 360 -11.51 23.91 -8.15
N LEU A 361 -11.72 22.65 -8.53
CA LEU A 361 -13.00 21.96 -8.32
C LEU A 361 -13.24 21.65 -6.82
N GLU A 362 -12.19 21.26 -6.10
CA GLU A 362 -12.22 21.05 -4.65
C GLU A 362 -12.60 22.34 -3.91
N HIS A 363 -11.93 23.45 -4.25
CA HIS A 363 -12.28 24.75 -3.68
C HIS A 363 -13.74 25.14 -3.95
N GLN A 364 -14.27 24.89 -5.15
CA GLN A 364 -15.68 25.14 -5.44
C GLN A 364 -16.61 24.24 -4.60
N MET A 365 -16.24 22.98 -4.38
CA MET A 365 -16.99 22.09 -3.48
C MET A 365 -16.98 22.62 -2.04
N ASP A 366 -15.84 23.09 -1.55
CA ASP A 366 -15.71 23.66 -0.21
C ASP A 366 -16.56 24.93 -0.04
N GLU A 367 -16.52 25.84 -1.01
CA GLU A 367 -17.37 27.04 -0.97
C GLU A 367 -18.86 26.68 -1.03
N ALA A 368 -19.25 25.69 -1.84
CA ALA A 368 -20.63 25.21 -1.89
C ALA A 368 -21.05 24.56 -0.56
N ALA A 369 -20.14 23.83 0.10
CA ALA A 369 -20.40 23.16 1.36
C ALA A 369 -20.67 24.14 2.51
N LYS A 370 -20.07 25.33 2.50
CA LYS A 370 -20.36 26.40 3.49
C LYS A 370 -21.83 26.84 3.49
N CYS A 371 -22.53 26.67 2.37
CA CYS A 371 -23.94 27.00 2.23
C CYS A 371 -24.88 25.85 2.64
N LEU A 372 -24.35 24.66 2.94
CA LEU A 372 -25.14 23.51 3.35
C LEU A 372 -25.50 23.57 4.85
N PRO A 373 -26.68 23.05 5.24
CA PRO A 373 -27.02 22.88 6.64
C PRO A 373 -25.99 22.01 7.38
N LYS A 374 -25.64 22.39 8.61
CA LYS A 374 -24.74 21.57 9.45
C LYS A 374 -25.35 20.21 9.82
N TRP A 375 -26.68 20.13 9.84
CA TRP A 375 -27.44 18.95 10.25
C TRP A 375 -28.59 18.70 9.27
N GLN A 376 -28.82 17.44 8.93
CA GLN A 376 -29.91 17.01 8.05
C GLN A 376 -30.52 15.70 8.53
N SER A 377 -31.84 15.57 8.37
CA SER A 377 -32.52 14.28 8.50
C SER A 377 -32.59 13.60 7.13
N HIS A 378 -32.42 12.28 7.08
CA HIS A 378 -32.44 11.52 5.83
C HIS A 378 -33.56 10.48 5.84
N ALA A 379 -34.40 10.42 4.80
CA ALA A 379 -35.56 9.52 4.75
C ALA A 379 -35.23 8.03 4.98
N ARG A 380 -34.02 7.57 4.63
CA ARG A 380 -33.58 6.18 4.82
C ARG A 380 -32.73 5.95 6.07
N HIS A 381 -32.60 6.95 6.95
CA HIS A 381 -31.82 6.85 8.16
C HIS A 381 -32.45 7.62 9.33
N ARG A 382 -32.50 7.00 10.52
CA ARG A 382 -33.25 7.54 11.65
C ARG A 382 -32.53 8.65 12.43
N HIS A 383 -31.20 8.59 12.52
CA HIS A 383 -30.42 9.59 13.24
C HIS A 383 -30.20 10.85 12.39
N GLU A 384 -29.99 11.99 13.06
CA GLU A 384 -29.53 13.19 12.37
C GLU A 384 -28.12 12.99 11.84
N LEU A 385 -27.90 13.47 10.62
CA LEU A 385 -26.60 13.41 9.98
C LEU A 385 -25.91 14.77 10.11
N MET A 386 -24.66 14.75 10.56
CA MET A 386 -23.80 15.93 10.62
C MET A 386 -23.05 16.09 9.30
N LEU A 387 -22.98 17.31 8.77
CA LEU A 387 -22.09 17.62 7.67
C LEU A 387 -20.63 17.58 8.16
N VAL A 388 -19.84 16.68 7.60
CA VAL A 388 -18.42 16.50 7.90
C VAL A 388 -17.56 16.72 6.65
N SER A 389 -16.33 17.15 6.88
CA SER A 389 -15.27 17.29 5.88
C SER A 389 -14.14 16.29 6.18
N GLU A 390 -13.16 16.17 5.30
CA GLU A 390 -11.99 15.31 5.48
C GLU A 390 -11.26 15.55 6.81
N GLY A 391 -11.11 16.81 7.24
CA GLY A 391 -10.46 17.14 8.51
C GLY A 391 -11.32 16.88 9.76
N SER A 392 -12.61 16.55 9.62
CA SER A 392 -13.56 16.45 10.73
C SER A 392 -14.36 15.14 10.76
N GLY A 393 -14.00 14.15 9.93
CA GLY A 393 -14.64 12.82 9.91
C GLY A 393 -15.12 12.31 8.54
N GLY A 394 -14.94 13.07 7.46
CA GLY A 394 -15.37 12.73 6.09
C GLY A 394 -14.20 12.37 5.16
N GLY A 395 -13.65 11.17 5.29
CA GLY A 395 -12.60 10.67 4.38
C GLY A 395 -13.16 10.18 3.03
N ALA A 396 -12.51 9.18 2.44
CA ALA A 396 -13.14 8.37 1.39
C ALA A 396 -14.22 7.47 2.00
N TYR A 397 -15.43 7.48 1.45
CA TYR A 397 -16.57 6.70 1.96
C TYR A 397 -17.38 6.06 0.85
N ILE A 398 -18.22 5.08 1.19
CA ILE A 398 -19.26 4.56 0.29
C ILE A 398 -20.60 5.10 0.75
N CYS A 399 -21.24 5.91 -0.09
CA CYS A 399 -22.53 6.51 0.20
C CYS A 399 -23.60 5.43 0.37
N CYS A 400 -24.22 5.37 1.54
CA CYS A 400 -25.20 4.37 1.90
C CYS A 400 -26.54 4.50 1.16
N ASP A 401 -26.81 5.62 0.49
CA ASP A 401 -28.02 5.78 -0.32
C ASP A 401 -27.83 5.27 -1.76
N CYS A 402 -26.71 5.61 -2.40
CA CYS A 402 -26.47 5.32 -3.82
C CYS A 402 -25.43 4.22 -4.07
N ASP A 403 -24.74 3.72 -3.03
CA ASP A 403 -23.70 2.69 -3.12
C ASP A 403 -22.49 3.15 -3.97
N GLU A 404 -22.17 4.44 -3.89
CA GLU A 404 -21.09 5.05 -4.67
C GLU A 404 -20.05 5.72 -3.79
N GLN A 405 -18.82 5.70 -4.26
CA GLN A 405 -17.70 6.31 -3.56
C GLN A 405 -17.89 7.84 -3.48
N GLY A 406 -17.70 8.38 -2.27
CA GLY A 406 -17.56 9.80 -1.98
C GLY A 406 -16.16 10.12 -1.45
N LEU A 407 -15.81 11.39 -1.51
CA LEU A 407 -14.55 11.92 -0.98
C LEU A 407 -14.82 13.34 -0.46
N GLY A 408 -14.21 13.70 0.67
CA GLY A 408 -14.31 15.02 1.28
C GLY A 408 -15.64 15.21 2.02
N TRP A 409 -16.57 15.97 1.45
CA TRP A 409 -17.81 16.32 2.16
C TRP A 409 -18.82 15.17 2.20
N ALA A 410 -19.33 14.87 3.39
CA ALA A 410 -20.35 13.86 3.63
C ALA A 410 -21.35 14.33 4.69
N TYR A 411 -22.55 13.78 4.67
CA TYR A 411 -23.41 13.77 5.85
C TYR A 411 -23.22 12.43 6.56
N GLN A 412 -22.69 12.48 7.78
CA GLN A 412 -22.33 11.32 8.58
C GLN A 412 -23.16 11.25 9.87
N CYS A 413 -23.64 10.06 10.19
CA CYS A 413 -24.17 9.73 11.50
C CYS A 413 -23.03 9.31 12.42
N ILE A 414 -22.75 10.10 13.45
CA ILE A 414 -21.68 9.80 14.42
C ILE A 414 -22.00 8.53 15.23
N GLU A 415 -23.28 8.25 15.46
CA GLU A 415 -23.70 7.11 16.28
C GLU A 415 -23.46 5.75 15.60
N CYS A 416 -23.59 5.67 14.26
CA CYS A 416 -23.54 4.40 13.56
C CYS A 416 -22.69 4.39 12.28
N GLY A 417 -22.01 5.47 11.95
CA GLY A 417 -21.15 5.58 10.75
C GLY A 417 -21.91 5.59 9.42
N TYR A 418 -23.21 5.94 9.43
CA TYR A 418 -23.98 6.05 8.19
C TYR A 418 -23.55 7.29 7.41
N GLU A 419 -23.07 7.12 6.18
CA GLU A 419 -22.51 8.22 5.38
C GLU A 419 -23.23 8.35 4.04
N VAL A 420 -23.58 9.58 3.65
CA VAL A 420 -24.17 9.88 2.34
C VAL A 420 -23.59 11.14 1.73
N HIS A 421 -23.58 11.19 0.39
CA HIS A 421 -23.21 12.42 -0.30
C HIS A 421 -24.16 13.57 0.06
N PRO A 422 -23.68 14.82 0.09
CA PRO A 422 -24.55 15.99 0.24
C PRO A 422 -25.73 16.02 -0.73
N LYS A 423 -25.50 15.62 -1.99
CA LYS A 423 -26.54 15.51 -3.03
C LYS A 423 -27.51 14.34 -2.87
N CYS A 424 -27.18 13.35 -2.03
CA CYS A 424 -27.99 12.17 -1.78
C CYS A 424 -28.94 12.33 -0.59
N ILE A 425 -28.93 13.49 0.09
CA ILE A 425 -29.88 13.76 1.16
C ILE A 425 -31.30 13.88 0.59
N LYS A 426 -32.12 12.91 0.98
CA LYS A 426 -33.57 12.92 0.79
C LYS A 426 -34.24 13.44 2.07
N PRO A 427 -34.91 14.60 2.04
CA PRO A 427 -35.55 15.17 3.23
C PRO A 427 -36.68 14.25 3.72
N VAL A 428 -36.82 14.15 5.04
CA VAL A 428 -37.91 13.40 5.69
C VAL A 428 -39.22 14.16 5.49
N THR A 429 -40.19 13.53 4.81
CA THR A 429 -41.52 14.14 4.63
C THR A 429 -42.38 13.91 5.87
N ALA A 430 -43.44 14.70 6.06
CA ALA A 430 -44.32 14.58 7.22
C ALA A 430 -44.99 13.18 7.34
N ALA A 431 -45.04 12.39 6.27
CA ALA A 431 -45.58 11.02 6.25
C ALA A 431 -44.61 9.97 6.83
N ASP A 432 -43.32 10.25 6.90
CA ASP A 432 -42.29 9.32 7.37
C ASP A 432 -42.08 9.36 8.89
N ARG A 433 -42.78 10.27 9.60
CA ARG A 433 -42.69 10.45 11.06
C ARG A 433 -43.65 9.56 11.86
N THR A 434 -44.42 8.69 11.18
CA THR A 434 -45.52 7.91 11.80
C THR A 434 -45.34 6.40 11.78
N VAL A 435 -44.10 5.87 11.68
CA VAL A 435 -43.84 4.42 11.82
C VAL A 435 -42.72 4.13 12.80
#